data_AF-A0A9X5X6Q8-F1
#
_entry.id   AF-A0A9X5X6Q8-F1
#
_cell.length_a   1.000
_cell.length_b   1.000
_cell.length_c   1.000
_cell.angle_alpha   90.00
_cell.angle_beta   90.00
_cell.angle_gamma   90.00
#
_symmetry.space_group_name_H-M   'P 1'
#
loop_
_entity.id
_entity.type
_entity.pdbx_description
1 polymer ?
#
loop_
_entity_poly.entity_id
_entity_poly.type
_entity_poly.pdbx_seq_one_letter_code
_entity_poly.pdbx_strand_id
1 'polypeptide(L)'
;YGDLTVRATPENNGVRTEVGVANTYERDAIYSIQISIADGKGWTAYNRLWLQDVPPGKTGRDDAVIGSKKMGPIPQVPKIYVAEFTPSLTGSRSAM
;
A
#
# COMPACT_ATOMS: atom_id res chain seq x y z
N TYR A 1 -4.80 4.35 9.56
CA TYR A 1 -4.36 2.98 9.87
C TYR A 1 -3.04 3.10 10.63
N GLY A 2 -3.05 2.90 11.95
CA GLY A 2 -1.93 3.27 12.84
C GLY A 2 -0.65 2.46 12.61
N ASP A 3 -0.78 1.22 12.14
CA ASP A 3 0.36 0.31 11.90
C ASP A 3 0.91 0.38 10.47
N LEU A 4 0.29 1.19 9.60
CA LEU A 4 0.65 1.36 8.20
C LEU A 4 1.50 2.63 8.02
N THR A 5 2.70 2.45 7.47
CA THR A 5 3.52 3.54 6.92
C THR A 5 3.40 3.53 5.40
N VAL A 6 3.21 4.71 4.80
CA VAL A 6 3.26 4.90 3.35
C VAL A 6 4.22 6.04 3.03
N ARG A 7 5.12 5.82 2.07
CA ARG A 7 5.98 6.86 1.49
C ARG A 7 5.72 6.93 0.01
N ALA A 8 5.64 8.13 -0.54
CA ALA A 8 5.45 8.35 -1.97
C ALA A 8 6.50 9.34 -2.47
N THR A 9 7.37 8.87 -3.36
CA THR A 9 8.48 9.63 -3.91
C THR A 9 8.25 9.79 -5.41
N PRO A 10 8.14 11.02 -5.94
CA PRO A 10 8.07 11.25 -7.38
C PRO A 10 9.31 10.69 -8.06
N GLU A 11 9.11 9.92 -9.12
CA GLU A 11 10.17 9.44 -10.00
C GLU A 11 9.86 9.82 -11.45
N ASN A 12 10.81 9.56 -12.35
CA ASN A 12 10.62 9.87 -13.77
C ASN A 12 9.39 9.16 -14.34
N ASN A 13 9.13 7.91 -13.97
CA ASN A 13 8.12 7.08 -14.64
C ASN A 13 6.82 6.89 -13.86
N GLY A 14 6.65 7.56 -12.72
CA GLY A 14 5.51 7.38 -11.83
C GLY A 14 5.86 7.87 -10.42
N VAL A 15 5.09 7.43 -9.44
CA VAL A 15 5.39 7.73 -8.03
C VAL A 15 5.76 6.43 -7.33
N ARG A 16 7.01 6.30 -6.92
CA ARG A 16 7.48 5.17 -6.11
C ARG A 16 6.78 5.22 -4.77
N THR A 17 5.98 4.20 -4.50
CA THR A 17 5.15 4.08 -3.31
C THR A 17 5.66 2.90 -2.51
N GLU A 18 6.14 3.16 -1.30
CA GLU A 18 6.61 2.15 -0.36
C GLU A 18 5.59 2.02 0.77
N VAL A 19 5.22 0.80 1.11
CA VAL A 19 4.34 0.50 2.24
C VAL A 19 5.08 -0.35 3.27
N GLY A 20 4.73 -0.15 4.53
CA GLY A 20 5.19 -0.97 5.64
C GLY A 20 4.07 -1.17 6.64
N VAL A 21 3.85 -2.40 7.10
CA VAL A 21 2.83 -2.70 8.11
C VAL A 21 3.44 -3.51 9.23
N ALA A 22 3.37 -2.99 10.45
CA ALA A 22 3.72 -3.75 11.65
C ALA A 22 2.59 -4.72 11.99
N ASN A 23 2.89 -6.01 12.07
CA ASN A 23 1.93 -7.00 12.52
C ASN A 23 1.85 -7.02 14.05
N THR A 24 0.77 -6.46 14.57
CA THR A 24 0.44 -6.40 16.00
C THR A 24 -0.40 -7.60 16.47
N TYR A 25 -0.75 -8.53 15.59
CA TYR A 25 -1.45 -9.76 15.92
C TYR A 25 -0.47 -10.86 16.39
N GLU A 26 -0.98 -11.80 17.18
CA GLU A 26 -0.23 -12.99 17.66
C GLU A 26 -0.12 -14.10 16.60
N ARG A 27 -0.58 -13.84 15.38
CA ARG A 27 -0.55 -14.77 14.24
C ARG A 27 0.01 -14.09 13.01
N ASP A 28 0.48 -14.91 12.06
CA ASP A 28 0.83 -14.44 10.73
C ASP A 28 -0.37 -13.70 10.10
N ALA A 29 -0.08 -12.64 9.36
CA ALA A 29 -1.10 -11.80 8.76
C ALA A 29 -0.75 -11.47 7.30
N ILE A 30 -1.76 -11.51 6.45
CA ILE A 30 -1.73 -11.01 5.08
C ILE A 30 -2.39 -9.62 5.09
N TYR A 31 -1.74 -8.62 4.51
CA TYR A 31 -2.31 -7.28 4.37
C TYR A 31 -2.58 -6.96 2.91
N SER A 32 -3.84 -6.65 2.60
CA SER A 32 -4.25 -6.05 1.32
C SER A 32 -4.36 -4.55 1.49
N ILE A 33 -3.57 -3.78 0.73
CA ILE A 33 -3.46 -2.33 0.87
C ILE A 33 -3.73 -1.71 -0.49
N GLN A 34 -4.80 -0.93 -0.62
CA GLN A 34 -5.05 -0.15 -1.83
C GLN A 34 -4.60 1.30 -1.62
N ILE A 35 -3.60 1.71 -2.39
CA ILE A 35 -3.09 3.08 -2.40
C ILE A 35 -3.54 3.77 -3.68
N SER A 36 -4.06 4.98 -3.53
CA SER A 36 -4.29 5.92 -4.63
C SER A 36 -3.36 7.12 -4.47
N ILE A 37 -2.76 7.56 -5.58
CA ILE A 37 -1.93 8.75 -5.67
C ILE A 37 -2.63 9.75 -6.58
N ALA A 38 -2.74 11.01 -6.14
CA ALA A 38 -3.32 12.08 -6.95
C ALA A 38 -2.52 13.39 -6.87
N ASP A 39 -2.72 14.25 -7.87
CA ASP A 39 -2.23 15.65 -7.85
C ASP A 39 -3.29 16.66 -7.34
N GLY A 40 -4.55 16.22 -7.21
CA GLY A 40 -5.68 17.08 -6.89
C GLY A 40 -6.15 17.99 -8.03
N LYS A 41 -5.69 17.75 -9.27
CA LYS A 41 -6.02 18.48 -10.50
C LYS A 41 -6.54 17.57 -11.62
N GLY A 42 -6.71 16.27 -11.35
CA GLY A 42 -7.31 15.31 -12.26
C GLY A 42 -6.39 14.14 -12.61
N TRP A 43 -5.10 14.20 -12.26
CA TRP A 43 -4.21 13.04 -12.33
C TRP A 43 -4.48 12.15 -11.12
N THR A 44 -4.88 10.91 -11.35
CA THR A 44 -5.07 9.90 -10.30
C THR A 44 -4.63 8.53 -10.81
N ALA A 45 -3.82 7.83 -10.03
CA ALA A 45 -3.43 6.45 -10.27
C ALA A 45 -3.56 5.64 -8.98
N TYR A 46 -3.74 4.33 -9.07
CA TYR A 46 -3.86 3.46 -7.90
C TYR A 46 -3.15 2.13 -8.12
N ASN A 47 -2.79 1.47 -7.02
CA ASN A 47 -2.30 0.11 -7.02
C ASN A 47 -2.73 -0.61 -5.73
N ARG A 48 -2.78 -1.95 -5.78
CA ARG A 48 -2.99 -2.79 -4.62
C ARG A 48 -1.71 -3.57 -4.31
N LEU A 49 -1.19 -3.37 -3.10
CA LEU A 49 -0.02 -4.07 -2.58
C LEU A 49 -0.46 -5.17 -1.61
N TRP A 50 0.28 -6.27 -1.61
CA TRP A 50 -0.03 -7.46 -0.82
C TRP A 50 1.18 -7.85 0.02
N LEU A 51 1.09 -7.66 1.33
CA LEU A 51 2.10 -8.14 2.26
C LEU A 51 1.68 -9.53 2.70
N GLN A 52 2.36 -10.57 2.22
CA GLN A 52 2.03 -11.95 2.56
C GLN A 52 2.80 -12.40 3.81
N ASP A 53 2.16 -13.27 4.60
CA ASP A 53 2.76 -14.01 5.71
C ASP A 53 3.65 -13.16 6.62
N VAL A 54 3.16 -11.97 7.02
CA VAL A 54 3.89 -11.08 7.92
C VAL A 54 3.84 -11.69 9.33
N PRO A 55 4.97 -12.12 9.94
CA PRO A 55 4.90 -12.80 11.22
C PRO A 55 4.56 -11.88 12.40
N PRO A 56 4.08 -12.42 13.54
CA PRO A 56 3.80 -11.66 14.76
C PRO A 56 4.97 -10.78 15.20
N GLY A 57 4.70 -9.50 15.48
CA GLY A 57 5.70 -8.54 15.91
C GLY A 57 6.73 -8.15 14.84
N LYS A 58 6.55 -8.56 13.58
CA LYS A 58 7.40 -8.18 12.44
C LYS A 58 6.73 -7.14 11.56
N THR A 59 7.52 -6.50 10.70
CA THR A 59 7.03 -5.53 9.73
C THR A 59 7.15 -6.09 8.33
N GLY A 60 6.02 -6.25 7.64
CA GLY A 60 5.98 -6.53 6.21
C GLY A 60 6.23 -5.24 5.43
N ARG A 61 6.90 -5.34 4.29
CA ARG A 61 7.17 -4.20 3.40
C ARG A 61 7.02 -4.62 1.95
N ASP A 62 6.55 -3.70 1.13
CA ASP A 62 6.45 -3.85 -0.33
C ASP A 62 6.49 -2.46 -0.96
N ASP A 63 6.76 -2.42 -2.25
CA ASP A 63 6.81 -1.17 -3.00
C ASP A 63 6.40 -1.35 -4.46
N ALA A 64 5.91 -0.26 -5.06
CA ALA A 64 5.58 -0.22 -6.47
C ALA A 64 5.70 1.19 -7.03
N VAL A 65 6.00 1.30 -8.33
CA VAL A 65 5.82 2.55 -9.07
C VAL A 65 4.37 2.65 -9.52
N ILE A 66 3.64 3.65 -9.01
CA ILE A 66 2.22 3.85 -9.32
C ILE A 66 2.06 4.97 -10.36
N GLY A 67 1.25 4.70 -11.38
CA GLY A 67 0.95 5.64 -12.47
C GLY A 67 2.00 5.66 -13.58
N SER A 68 1.85 6.60 -14.52
CA SER A 68 2.81 6.79 -15.62
C SER A 68 2.70 8.17 -16.27
N LYS A 69 3.72 8.57 -17.04
CA LYS A 69 3.70 9.82 -17.85
C LYS A 69 2.57 9.85 -18.89
N LYS A 70 2.02 8.69 -19.28
CA LYS A 70 0.92 8.62 -20.25
C LYS A 70 -0.39 9.16 -19.68
N MET A 71 -0.50 9.23 -18.36
CA MET A 71 -1.67 9.77 -17.63
C MET A 71 -1.59 11.29 -17.43
N GLY A 72 -0.49 11.91 -17.88
CA GLY A 72 -0.18 13.32 -17.63
C GLY A 72 1.13 13.49 -16.83
N PRO A 73 1.49 14.73 -16.48
CA PRO A 73 2.68 15.02 -15.69
C PRO A 73 2.65 14.28 -14.34
N ILE A 74 3.77 13.66 -13.96
CA ILE A 74 3.88 12.99 -12.67
C ILE A 74 3.79 14.02 -11.53
N PRO A 75 2.94 13.80 -10.51
CA PRO A 75 2.80 14.73 -9.39
C PRO A 75 4.13 14.89 -8.63
N GLN A 76 4.61 16.13 -8.50
CA GLN A 76 5.82 16.44 -7.71
C GLN A 76 5.54 16.52 -6.20
N VAL A 77 4.28 16.75 -5.82
CA VAL A 77 3.81 16.70 -4.44
C VAL A 77 2.61 15.74 -4.41
N PRO A 78 2.85 14.42 -4.38
CA PRO A 78 1.80 13.44 -4.49
C PRO A 78 0.91 13.46 -3.23
N LYS A 79 -0.41 13.47 -3.43
CA LYS A 79 -1.37 13.22 -2.37
C LYS A 79 -1.63 11.72 -2.29
N ILE A 80 -1.38 11.15 -1.11
CA ILE A 80 -1.53 9.73 -0.84
C ILE A 80 -2.89 9.49 -0.18
N TYR A 81 -3.65 8.54 -0.70
CA TYR A 81 -4.90 8.09 -0.11
C TYR A 81 -4.82 6.58 0.09
N VAL A 82 -5.10 6.12 1.31
CA VAL A 82 -5.31 4.70 1.58
C VAL A 82 -6.80 4.43 1.40
N ALA A 83 -7.15 3.80 0.28
CA ALA A 83 -8.54 3.52 -0.07
C ALA A 83 -9.07 2.28 0.66
N GLU A 84 -8.22 1.26 0.79
CA GLU A 84 -8.53 0.03 1.53
C GLU A 84 -7.29 -0.43 2.31
N PHE A 85 -7.53 -0.98 3.50
CA PHE A 85 -6.53 -1.63 4.33
C PHE A 85 -7.20 -2.78 5.07
N THR A 86 -6.92 -4.00 4.62
CA THR A 86 -7.58 -5.21 5.10
C THR A 86 -6.54 -6.22 5.58
N PRO A 87 -6.41 -6.43 6.91
CA PRO A 87 -5.67 -7.56 7.45
C PRO A 87 -6.50 -8.86 7.32
N SER A 88 -5.83 -9.96 6.98
CA SER A 88 -6.36 -11.32 7.00
C SER A 88 -5.40 -12.21 7.79
N LEU A 89 -5.88 -12.82 8.88
CA LEU A 89 -5.05 -13.67 9.72
C LEU A 89 -5.00 -15.08 9.14
N THR A 90 -3.81 -15.62 8.96
CA THR A 90 -3.66 -17.02 8.54
C THR A 90 -4.08 -17.94 9.70
N GLY A 91 -5.21 -18.65 9.52
CA GLY A 91 -5.70 -19.62 10.52
C GLY A 91 -7.23 -19.69 10.73
N SER A 92 -8.05 -18.88 10.07
CA SER A 92 -9.51 -19.09 10.06
C SER A 92 -9.87 -20.18 9.03
N ARG A 93 -9.74 -21.45 9.43
CA ARG A 93 -10.66 -22.46 8.90
C ARG A 93 -12.04 -22.06 9.40
N SER A 94 -12.92 -21.60 8.50
CA SER A 94 -14.34 -21.75 8.75
C SER A 94 -14.57 -23.24 9.00
N ALA A 95 -14.98 -23.59 10.22
CA ALA A 95 -15.60 -24.88 10.45
C ALA A 95 -16.85 -24.93 9.56
N MET A 96 -16.82 -25.79 8.54
CA MET A 96 -18.01 -26.28 7.84
C MET A 96 -18.31 -27.66 8.40
#